data_AF-A0A543PWD7-F1
#
_entry.id   AF-A0A543PWD7-F1
#
_cell.length_a   1.000
_cell.length_b   1.000
_cell.length_c   1.000
_cell.angle_alpha   90.00
_cell.angle_beta   90.00
_cell.angle_gamma   90.00
#
_symmetry.space_group_name_H-M   'P 1'
#
loop_
_entity.id
_entity.type
_entity.pdbx_description
1 polymer ?
#
loop_
_entity_poly.entity_id
_entity_poly.type
_entity_poly.pdbx_seq_one_letter_code
_entity_poly.pdbx_strand_id
1 'polypeptide(L)'
;MSKEAPERVDDDPNVAMQNSAEFNELRTKFRKFVFPLTALFLAWYFLYVLLSVFAKEFMGTRLFGNITWGLTLGLLQFVTTFAITMYYARWADRVFDPAAEALAQKMGGHQ
;
A
#
# COMPACT_ATOMS: atom_id res chain seq x y z
N MET A 1 -9.45 -51.67 9.40
CA MET A 1 -10.54 -50.92 8.74
C MET A 1 -11.32 -50.25 9.86
N SER A 2 -11.47 -48.94 10.00
CA SER A 2 -11.37 -47.78 9.10
C SER A 2 -10.68 -46.64 9.86
N LYS A 3 -9.62 -46.05 9.30
CA LYS A 3 -9.61 -44.74 8.62
C LYS A 3 -10.02 -43.58 9.52
N GLU A 4 -9.01 -42.74 9.78
CA GLU A 4 -9.12 -41.36 10.22
C GLU A 4 -10.39 -40.67 9.66
N ALA A 5 -11.19 -40.12 10.56
CA ALA A 5 -12.02 -38.98 10.23
C ALA A 5 -11.30 -37.75 10.83
N PRO A 6 -10.69 -36.88 10.00
CA PRO A 6 -10.32 -35.56 10.47
C PRO A 6 -11.61 -34.75 10.70
N GLU A 7 -11.48 -33.59 11.33
CA GLU A 7 -12.48 -32.50 11.29
C GLU A 7 -13.49 -32.47 12.45
N ARG A 8 -13.25 -31.56 13.39
CA ARG A 8 -13.78 -30.20 13.23
C ARG A 8 -12.74 -29.17 13.62
N VAL A 9 -12.25 -28.46 12.60
CA VAL A 9 -11.49 -27.21 12.75
C VAL A 9 -12.49 -26.09 13.10
N ASP A 10 -13.21 -26.25 14.20
CA ASP A 10 -14.20 -25.27 14.68
C ASP A 10 -13.69 -24.46 15.88
N ASP A 11 -12.54 -24.84 16.46
CA ASP A 11 -11.86 -24.10 17.53
C ASP A 11 -10.63 -23.38 16.97
N ASP A 12 -10.82 -22.56 15.95
CA ASP A 12 -9.80 -21.57 15.58
C ASP A 12 -10.15 -20.24 16.28
N PRO A 13 -9.70 -19.99 17.53
CA PRO A 13 -9.94 -18.75 18.26
C PRO A 13 -9.43 -17.49 17.52
N ASN A 14 -8.68 -17.70 16.44
CA ASN A 14 -8.21 -16.67 15.53
C ASN A 14 -9.32 -16.00 14.70
N VAL A 15 -10.49 -16.64 14.51
CA VAL A 15 -11.60 -16.09 13.71
C VAL A 15 -12.50 -15.16 14.54
N ALA A 16 -12.60 -15.38 15.86
CA ALA A 16 -13.45 -14.58 16.75
C ALA A 16 -12.81 -13.23 17.16
N MET A 17 -11.48 -13.14 17.20
CA MET A 17 -10.78 -11.87 17.50
C MET A 17 -10.60 -10.94 16.29
N GLN A 18 -10.78 -11.42 15.06
CA GLN A 18 -10.64 -10.59 13.85
C GLN A 18 -11.79 -9.59 13.63
N ASN A 19 -12.88 -9.67 14.41
CA ASN A 19 -14.16 -9.05 14.05
C ASN A 19 -14.64 -7.83 14.86
N SER A 20 -14.09 -7.48 16.03
CA SER A 20 -14.72 -6.44 16.86
C SER A 20 -13.98 -5.11 16.88
N ALA A 21 -14.47 -4.15 16.08
CA ALA A 21 -14.21 -2.71 16.09
C ALA A 21 -12.78 -2.21 15.79
N GLU A 22 -11.74 -2.79 16.39
CA GLU A 22 -10.36 -2.28 16.34
C GLU A 22 -9.74 -2.48 14.94
N PHE A 23 -9.91 -3.68 14.35
CA PHE A 23 -9.46 -4.00 12.98
C PHE A 23 -10.15 -3.14 11.90
N ASN A 24 -11.40 -2.75 12.11
CA ASN A 24 -12.15 -1.92 11.15
C ASN A 24 -11.75 -0.45 11.23
N GLU A 25 -11.36 0.04 12.42
CA GLU A 25 -10.82 1.39 12.58
C GLU A 25 -9.45 1.52 11.89
N LEU A 26 -8.59 0.50 12.05
CA LEU A 26 -7.32 0.35 11.33
C LEU A 26 -7.52 0.29 9.82
N ARG A 27 -8.46 -0.53 9.32
CA ARG A 27 -8.82 -0.58 7.88
C ARG A 27 -9.36 0.74 7.35
N THR A 28 -10.12 1.48 8.15
CA THR A 28 -10.70 2.77 7.73
C THR A 28 -9.64 3.86 7.67
N LYS A 29 -8.71 3.89 8.64
CA LYS A 29 -7.52 4.75 8.59
C LYS A 29 -6.64 4.41 7.38
N PHE A 30 -6.44 3.12 7.12
CA PHE A 30 -5.71 2.63 5.94
C PHE A 30 -6.35 3.11 4.63
N ARG A 31 -7.66 2.90 4.46
CA ARG A 31 -8.38 3.36 3.26
C ARG A 31 -8.37 4.87 3.11
N LYS A 32 -8.54 5.63 4.20
CA LYS A 32 -8.50 7.11 4.16
C LYS A 32 -7.13 7.66 3.77
N PHE A 33 -6.05 6.91 3.95
CA PHE A 33 -4.71 7.28 3.51
C PHE A 33 -4.41 6.81 2.08
N VAL A 34 -4.74 5.55 1.76
CA VAL A 34 -4.48 4.97 0.43
C VAL A 34 -5.34 5.63 -0.66
N PHE A 35 -6.62 5.90 -0.40
CA PHE A 35 -7.48 6.52 -1.41
C PHE A 35 -6.94 7.84 -1.99
N PRO A 36 -6.55 8.84 -1.18
CA PRO A 36 -5.98 10.07 -1.71
C PRO A 36 -4.63 9.85 -2.40
N LEU A 37 -3.79 8.94 -1.91
CA LEU A 37 -2.53 8.57 -2.59
C LEU A 37 -2.77 7.98 -3.98
N THR A 38 -3.66 6.99 -4.08
CA THR A 38 -4.04 6.38 -5.37
C THR A 38 -4.73 7.39 -6.28
N ALA A 39 -5.60 8.25 -5.75
CA ALA A 39 -6.25 9.31 -6.52
C ALA A 39 -5.23 10.32 -7.07
N LEU A 40 -4.24 10.72 -6.27
CA LEU A 40 -3.15 11.59 -6.69
C LEU A 40 -2.28 10.93 -7.76
N PHE A 41 -1.96 9.65 -7.58
CA PHE A 41 -1.23 8.87 -8.57
C PHE A 41 -1.99 8.78 -9.90
N LEU A 42 -3.28 8.48 -9.86
CA LEU A 42 -4.14 8.43 -11.05
C LEU A 42 -4.24 9.80 -11.71
N ALA A 43 -4.47 10.88 -10.95
CA ALA A 43 -4.51 12.23 -11.48
C ALA A 43 -3.20 12.61 -12.17
N TRP A 44 -2.06 12.28 -11.56
CA TRP A 44 -0.73 12.49 -12.11
C TRP A 44 -0.47 11.64 -13.38
N TYR A 45 -0.93 10.39 -13.38
CA TYR A 45 -0.89 9.51 -14.55
C TYR A 45 -1.72 10.07 -15.71
N PHE A 46 -2.95 10.50 -15.46
CA PHE A 46 -3.77 11.15 -16.48
C PHE A 46 -3.12 12.44 -16.99
N LEU A 47 -2.55 13.24 -16.09
CA LEU A 47 -1.80 14.44 -16.46
C LEU A 47 -0.66 14.09 -17.43
N TYR A 48 0.13 13.06 -17.14
CA TYR A 48 1.18 12.56 -18.03
C TYR A 48 0.62 12.12 -19.39
N VAL A 49 -0.45 11.34 -19.41
CA VAL A 49 -1.09 10.88 -20.66
C VAL A 49 -1.59 12.06 -21.49
N LEU A 50 -2.25 13.03 -20.87
CA LEU A 50 -2.73 14.23 -21.53
C LEU A 50 -1.58 15.06 -22.10
N LEU A 51 -0.52 15.30 -21.32
CA LEU A 51 0.69 15.96 -21.82
C LEU A 51 1.32 15.18 -22.99
N SER A 52 1.35 13.84 -22.93
CA SER A 52 1.88 13.01 -24.00
C SER A 52 1.10 13.11 -25.30
N VAL A 53 -0.22 13.29 -25.23
CA VAL A 53 -1.10 13.33 -26.41
C VAL A 53 -1.21 14.74 -26.97
N PHE A 54 -1.46 15.74 -26.11
CA PHE A 54 -1.73 17.12 -26.50
C PHE A 54 -0.47 17.98 -26.61
N ALA A 55 0.56 17.71 -25.81
CA ALA A 55 1.77 18.53 -25.71
C ALA A 55 3.02 17.78 -26.17
N LYS A 56 2.95 17.16 -27.37
CA LYS A 56 4.09 16.42 -27.95
C LYS A 56 5.35 17.28 -28.10
N GLU A 57 5.21 18.55 -28.46
CA GLU A 57 6.34 19.48 -28.55
C GLU A 57 7.00 19.73 -27.19
N PHE A 58 6.19 19.88 -26.13
CA PHE A 58 6.70 20.01 -24.77
C PHE A 58 7.40 18.72 -24.32
N MET A 59 6.80 17.56 -24.58
CA MET A 59 7.38 16.25 -24.26
C MET A 59 8.69 15.98 -25.01
N GLY A 60 8.85 16.54 -26.22
CA GLY A 60 10.09 16.50 -27.00
C GLY A 60 11.13 17.56 -26.62
N THR A 61 10.75 18.53 -25.78
CA THR A 61 11.66 19.59 -25.35
C THR A 61 12.77 19.02 -24.48
N ARG A 62 14.01 19.34 -24.84
CA ARG A 62 15.21 18.85 -24.15
C ARG A 62 15.44 19.68 -22.88
N LEU A 63 15.61 18.99 -21.77
CA LEU A 63 15.92 19.55 -20.45
C LEU A 63 17.43 19.73 -20.30
N PHE A 64 18.19 18.64 -20.45
CA PHE A 64 19.65 18.61 -20.40
C PHE A 64 20.18 17.58 -21.38
N GLY A 65 21.02 18.02 -22.33
CA GLY A 65 21.55 17.16 -23.38
C GLY A 65 20.43 16.48 -24.18
N ASN A 66 20.37 15.15 -24.12
CA ASN A 66 19.37 14.32 -24.81
C ASN A 66 18.19 13.90 -23.92
N ILE A 67 18.11 14.39 -22.67
CA ILE A 67 17.00 14.10 -21.77
C ILE A 67 15.83 15.03 -22.12
N THR A 68 14.68 14.46 -22.44
CA THR A 68 13.45 15.22 -22.72
C THR A 68 12.52 15.27 -21.52
N TRP A 69 11.57 16.20 -21.52
CA TRP A 69 10.48 16.21 -20.53
C TRP A 69 9.68 14.91 -20.54
N GLY A 70 9.44 14.31 -21.71
CA GLY A 70 8.75 13.02 -21.81
C GLY A 70 9.51 11.90 -21.10
N LEU A 71 10.83 11.80 -21.31
CA LEU A 71 11.65 10.80 -20.62
C LEU A 71 11.66 11.04 -19.10
N THR A 72 11.79 12.31 -18.70
CA THR A 72 11.84 12.70 -17.29
C THR A 72 10.53 12.38 -16.57
N LEU A 73 9.39 12.78 -17.15
CA LEU A 73 8.07 12.51 -16.59
C LEU A 73 7.75 11.01 -16.57
N GLY A 74 8.15 10.27 -17.61
CA GLY A 74 8.06 8.81 -17.65
C GLY A 74 8.89 8.15 -16.55
N LEU A 75 10.13 8.61 -16.31
CA LEU A 75 10.95 8.11 -15.19
C LEU A 75 10.34 8.49 -13.84
N LEU A 76 9.78 9.70 -13.73
CA LEU A 76 9.08 10.16 -12.52
C LEU A 76 7.89 9.25 -12.17
N GLN A 77 7.19 8.68 -13.15
CA GLN A 77 6.11 7.70 -12.91
C GLN A 77 6.63 6.47 -12.14
N PHE A 78 7.79 5.94 -12.54
CA PHE A 78 8.43 4.84 -11.82
C PHE A 78 8.81 5.25 -10.40
N VAL A 79 9.50 6.39 -10.25
CA VAL A 79 9.91 6.90 -8.93
C VAL A 79 8.70 7.10 -8.02
N THR A 80 7.60 7.68 -8.52
CA THR A 80 6.36 7.87 -7.75
C THR A 80 5.76 6.54 -7.33
N THR A 81 5.78 5.52 -8.20
CA THR A 81 5.28 4.19 -7.86
C THR A 81 6.07 3.59 -6.68
N PHE A 82 7.40 3.60 -6.78
CA PHE A 82 8.26 3.15 -5.68
C PHE A 82 8.07 3.99 -4.42
N ALA A 83 7.96 5.31 -4.56
CA ALA A 83 7.74 6.22 -3.44
C ALA A 83 6.41 5.90 -2.73
N ILE A 84 5.34 5.61 -3.47
CA ILE A 84 4.05 5.21 -2.89
C ILE A 84 4.19 3.88 -2.16
N THR A 85 4.84 2.87 -2.77
CA THR A 85 5.04 1.56 -2.13
C THR A 85 5.91 1.65 -0.88
N MET A 86 7.00 2.42 -0.91
CA MET A 86 7.88 2.62 0.24
C MET A 86 7.23 3.46 1.33
N TYR A 87 6.52 4.53 0.96
CA TYR A 87 5.76 5.33 1.89
C TYR A 87 4.67 4.50 2.57
N TYR A 88 4.00 3.62 1.81
CA TYR A 88 3.08 2.62 2.34
C TYR A 88 3.77 1.70 3.33
N ALA A 89 4.89 1.05 2.95
CA ALA A 89 5.59 0.11 3.82
C ALA A 89 5.99 0.77 5.15
N ARG A 90 6.54 1.98 5.08
CA ARG A 90 6.98 2.73 6.25
C ARG A 90 5.84 3.23 7.13
N TRP A 91 4.68 3.53 6.54
CA TRP A 91 3.46 3.85 7.29
C TRP A 91 2.86 2.60 7.92
N ALA A 92 2.83 1.49 7.19
CA ALA A 92 2.36 0.20 7.68
C ALA A 92 3.21 -0.23 8.87
N ASP A 93 4.54 -0.20 8.78
CA ASP A 93 5.43 -0.50 9.89
C ASP A 93 5.10 0.36 11.12
N ARG A 94 4.92 1.67 10.97
CA ARG A 94 4.53 2.56 12.09
C ARG A 94 3.14 2.30 12.69
N VAL A 95 2.22 1.74 11.93
CA VAL A 95 0.85 1.44 12.37
C VAL A 95 0.76 0.01 12.94
N PHE A 96 1.59 -0.90 12.45
CA PHE A 96 1.68 -2.28 12.91
C PHE A 96 2.63 -2.45 14.10
N ASP A 97 3.68 -1.63 14.23
CA ASP A 97 4.58 -1.62 15.40
C ASP A 97 3.84 -1.52 16.75
N PRO A 98 2.87 -0.60 16.95
CA PRO A 98 2.10 -0.57 18.20
C PRO A 98 1.19 -1.80 18.39
N ALA A 99 0.73 -2.43 17.30
CA ALA A 99 -0.02 -3.69 17.38
C ALA A 99 0.89 -4.88 17.73
N ALA A 100 2.13 -4.88 17.20
CA ALA A 100 3.15 -5.87 17.50
C ALA A 100 3.66 -5.74 18.94
N GLU A 101 3.84 -4.52 19.45
CA GLU A 101 4.19 -4.27 20.86
C GLU A 101 3.07 -4.71 21.82
N ALA A 102 1.81 -4.45 21.48
CA ALA A 102 0.66 -4.91 22.28
C ALA A 102 0.53 -6.45 22.32
N LEU A 103 0.84 -7.12 21.20
CA LEU A 103 0.89 -8.60 21.13
C LEU A 103 2.11 -9.17 21.86
N ALA A 104 3.27 -8.52 21.77
CA ALA A 104 4.49 -8.92 22.50
C ALA A 104 4.30 -8.80 24.02
N GLN A 105 3.64 -7.73 24.49
CA GLN A 105 3.29 -7.60 25.92
C GLN A 105 2.30 -8.67 26.39
N LYS A 106 1.35 -9.09 25.55
CA LYS A 106 0.42 -10.19 25.88
C LYS A 106 1.09 -11.56 25.91
N MET A 107 2.09 -11.81 25.05
CA MET A 107 2.80 -13.10 24.99
C MET A 107 4.00 -13.20 25.94
N GLY A 108 4.55 -12.10 26.41
CA GLY A 108 5.63 -12.08 27.43
C GLY A 108 5.17 -12.35 28.87
N GLY A 109 3.87 -12.60 29.09
CA GLY A 109 3.25 -12.75 30.41
C GLY A 109 2.92 -14.18 30.86
N HIS A 110 3.40 -15.21 30.19
CA HIS A 110 3.28 -16.61 30.66
C HIS A 110 4.68 -17.22 30.83
N GLN A 111 5.26 -16.99 32.00
CA GLN A 111 6.11 -18.01 32.66
C GLN A 111 5.20 -19.08 33.26
#